data_AF-A0A6L5Z6D7-F1
#
_entry.id   AF-A0A6L5Z6D7-F1
#
_cell.length_a   1.000
_cell.length_b   1.000
_cell.length_c   1.000
_cell.angle_alpha   90.00
_cell.angle_beta   90.00
_cell.angle_gamma   90.00
#
_symmetry.space_group_name_H-M   'P 1'
#
loop_
_entity.id
_entity.type
_entity.pdbx_description
1 polymer ?
#
loop_
_entity_poly.entity_id
_entity_poly.type
_entity_poly.pdbx_seq_one_letter_code
_entity_poly.pdbx_strand_id
1 'polypeptide(L)'
;MHHWLHVGLHSGHPILGLLHDSVEDGYLPKALLKIWPALDAITRREDETYAAYIERVAANPAATRVKICDLKHNLTRGGGPGPSLEKRYRTALARLEPLLHSKDTSL
;
A
#
# COMPACT_ATOMS: atom_id res chain seq x y z
N MET A 1 12.22 -3.13 -14.16
CA MET A 1 11.49 -4.17 -13.39
C MET A 1 10.04 -3.75 -13.26
N HIS A 2 9.08 -4.65 -13.50
CA HIS A 2 7.66 -4.32 -13.38
C HIS A 2 7.29 -3.99 -11.92
N HIS A 3 6.48 -2.96 -11.73
CA HIS A 3 6.20 -2.39 -10.41
C HIS A 3 5.52 -3.36 -9.45
N TRP A 4 4.46 -4.03 -9.89
CA TRP A 4 3.76 -5.07 -9.12
C TRP A 4 4.70 -6.21 -8.68
N LEU A 5 5.65 -6.60 -9.55
CA LEU A 5 6.66 -7.61 -9.20
C LEU A 5 7.63 -7.12 -8.11
N HIS A 6 8.11 -5.87 -8.20
CA HIS A 6 8.95 -5.29 -7.16
C HIS A 6 8.25 -5.29 -5.80
N VAL A 7 7.00 -4.82 -5.77
CA VAL A 7 6.22 -4.74 -4.53
C VAL A 7 5.96 -6.13 -3.95
N GLY A 8 5.62 -7.11 -4.79
CA GLY A 8 5.50 -8.51 -4.38
C GLY A 8 6.78 -9.06 -3.73
N LEU A 9 7.94 -8.88 -4.39
CA LEU A 9 9.20 -9.45 -3.91
C LEU A 9 9.75 -8.79 -2.65
N HIS A 10 9.49 -7.49 -2.45
CA HIS A 10 10.17 -6.71 -1.40
C HIS A 10 9.27 -6.30 -0.22
N SER A 11 7.96 -6.51 -0.29
CA SER A 11 7.04 -6.13 0.80
C SER A 11 6.98 -7.11 1.97
N GLY A 12 7.51 -8.33 1.81
CA GLY A 12 7.29 -9.43 2.75
C GLY A 12 5.90 -10.07 2.67
N HIS A 13 5.03 -9.60 1.77
CA HIS A 13 3.71 -10.17 1.52
C HIS A 13 3.52 -10.39 0.00
N PRO A 14 4.10 -11.44 -0.58
CA PRO A 14 4.22 -11.59 -2.03
C PRO A 14 2.87 -11.60 -2.76
N ILE A 15 1.89 -12.35 -2.25
CA ILE A 15 0.59 -12.44 -2.90
C ILE A 15 -0.15 -11.09 -2.82
N LEU A 16 -0.15 -10.43 -1.66
CA LEU A 16 -0.78 -9.12 -1.49
C LEU A 16 -0.08 -8.05 -2.34
N GLY A 17 1.26 -8.04 -2.37
CA GLY A 17 2.04 -7.09 -3.15
C GLY A 17 1.89 -7.27 -4.65
N LEU A 18 1.72 -8.49 -5.14
CA LEU A 18 1.42 -8.74 -6.56
C LEU A 18 0.02 -8.27 -6.95
N LEU A 19 -0.96 -8.37 -6.04
CA LEU A 19 -2.38 -8.13 -6.32
C LEU A 19 -2.93 -6.79 -5.82
N HIS A 20 -2.09 -5.93 -5.21
CA HIS A 20 -2.57 -4.75 -4.47
C HIS A 20 -3.42 -3.79 -5.30
N ASP A 21 -3.09 -3.61 -6.59
CA ASP A 21 -3.84 -2.75 -7.52
C ASP A 21 -4.88 -3.53 -8.33
N SER A 22 -4.91 -4.87 -8.26
CA SER A 22 -5.69 -5.69 -9.19
C SER A 22 -7.20 -5.49 -9.12
N VAL A 23 -7.73 -5.07 -7.96
CA VAL A 23 -9.15 -4.73 -7.84
C VAL A 23 -9.44 -3.34 -8.39
N GLU A 24 -8.52 -2.39 -8.24
CA GLU A 24 -8.65 -1.03 -8.78
C GLU A 24 -8.55 -1.02 -10.31
N ASP A 25 -7.65 -1.85 -10.85
CA ASP A 25 -7.44 -2.04 -12.29
C ASP A 25 -8.54 -2.90 -12.96
N GLY A 26 -9.44 -3.49 -12.17
CA GLY A 26 -10.55 -4.31 -12.66
C GLY A 26 -10.19 -5.74 -13.06
N TYR A 27 -9.00 -6.23 -12.71
CA TYR A 27 -8.61 -7.64 -12.94
C TYR A 27 -9.27 -8.61 -11.96
N LEU A 28 -9.57 -8.15 -10.75
CA LEU A 28 -10.17 -8.96 -9.68
C LEU A 28 -11.52 -8.37 -9.22
N PRO A 29 -12.50 -9.21 -8.87
CA PRO A 29 -13.81 -8.74 -8.46
C PRO A 29 -13.78 -8.13 -7.04
N LYS A 30 -14.54 -7.03 -6.84
CA LYS A 30 -14.73 -6.38 -5.52
C LYS A 30 -15.25 -7.35 -4.43
N ALA A 31 -15.84 -8.48 -4.81
CA ALA A 31 -16.26 -9.53 -3.87
C ALA A 31 -15.11 -10.11 -3.03
N LEU A 32 -13.88 -10.13 -3.56
CA LEU A 32 -12.71 -10.62 -2.83
C LEU A 32 -12.36 -9.76 -1.62
N LEU A 33 -12.70 -8.47 -1.64
CA LEU A 33 -12.42 -7.56 -0.52
C LEU A 33 -13.11 -8.03 0.78
N LYS A 34 -14.28 -8.68 0.66
CA LYS A 34 -15.04 -9.19 1.82
C LYS A 34 -14.35 -10.36 2.53
N ILE A 35 -13.52 -11.12 1.83
CA ILE A 35 -12.87 -12.33 2.36
C ILE A 35 -11.37 -12.15 2.57
N TRP A 36 -10.80 -11.04 2.11
CA TRP A 36 -9.38 -10.72 2.24
C TRP A 36 -9.18 -9.32 2.82
N PRO A 37 -9.16 -9.19 4.16
CA PRO A 37 -9.12 -7.88 4.83
C PRO A 37 -7.88 -7.03 4.51
N ALA A 38 -6.73 -7.64 4.22
CA ALA A 38 -5.54 -6.91 3.81
C ALA A 38 -5.65 -6.35 2.38
N LEU A 39 -6.31 -7.09 1.48
CA LEU A 39 -6.61 -6.62 0.14
C LEU A 39 -7.66 -5.49 0.19
N ASP A 40 -8.73 -5.65 0.99
CA ASP A 40 -9.66 -4.54 1.26
C ASP A 40 -8.90 -3.31 1.74
N ALA A 41 -8.08 -3.43 2.79
CA ALA A 41 -7.36 -2.32 3.39
C ALA A 41 -6.47 -1.56 2.38
N ILE A 42 -5.83 -2.26 1.44
CA ILE A 42 -4.93 -1.63 0.46
C ILE A 42 -5.65 -1.11 -0.80
N THR A 43 -6.84 -1.63 -1.13
CA THR A 43 -7.67 -1.13 -2.21
C THR A 43 -8.40 0.13 -1.80
N ARG A 44 -8.16 1.24 -2.49
CA ARG A 44 -8.79 2.53 -2.27
C ARG A 44 -10.24 2.55 -2.75
N ARG A 45 -11.09 3.28 -2.03
CA ARG A 45 -12.50 3.52 -2.34
C ARG A 45 -12.68 4.84 -3.07
N GLU A 46 -13.71 4.90 -3.92
CA GLU A 46 -14.03 6.08 -4.73
C GLU A 46 -14.51 7.26 -3.88
N ASP A 47 -15.18 6.99 -2.76
CA ASP A 47 -15.83 7.95 -1.86
C ASP A 47 -14.99 8.33 -0.63
N GLU A 48 -13.75 7.83 -0.51
CA GLU A 48 -12.89 8.14 0.64
C GLU A 48 -11.79 9.17 0.31
N THR A 49 -11.50 10.02 1.31
CA THR A 49 -10.35 10.91 1.24
C THR A 49 -9.05 10.10 1.27
N TYR A 50 -7.99 10.63 0.67
CA TYR A 50 -6.69 9.96 0.72
C TYR A 50 -6.18 9.77 2.16
N ALA A 51 -6.47 10.70 3.07
CA ALA A 51 -6.12 10.55 4.48
C ALA A 51 -6.87 9.38 5.13
N ALA A 52 -8.19 9.26 4.92
CA ALA A 52 -8.97 8.14 5.43
C ALA A 52 -8.48 6.79 4.87
N TYR A 53 -8.12 6.76 3.59
CA TYR A 53 -7.48 5.59 2.97
C TYR A 53 -6.18 5.19 3.68
N ILE A 54 -5.27 6.15 3.94
CA ILE A 54 -4.00 5.87 4.64
C ILE A 54 -4.23 5.39 6.07
N GLU A 55 -5.22 5.92 6.80
CA GLU A 55 -5.57 5.43 8.13
C GLU A 55 -6.10 3.99 8.10
N ARG A 56 -6.87 3.63 7.08
CA ARG A 56 -7.35 2.25 6.88
C ARG A 56 -6.22 1.29 6.54
N VAL A 57 -5.27 1.70 5.71
CA VAL A 57 -4.04 0.96 5.45
C VAL A 57 -3.24 0.78 6.74
N ALA A 58 -3.10 1.84 7.54
CA ALA A 58 -2.37 1.84 8.82
C ALA A 58 -2.93 0.85 9.85
N ALA A 59 -4.24 0.60 9.81
CA ALA A 59 -4.90 -0.37 10.70
C ALA A 59 -4.56 -1.84 10.36
N ASN A 60 -4.04 -2.12 9.16
CA ASN A 60 -3.68 -3.48 8.73
C ASN A 60 -2.16 -3.62 8.51
N PRO A 61 -1.45 -4.46 9.29
CA PRO A 61 0.01 -4.58 9.19
C PRO A 61 0.52 -5.05 7.82
N ALA A 62 -0.19 -5.97 7.17
CA ALA A 62 0.22 -6.47 5.87
C ALA A 62 0.03 -5.41 4.78
N ALA A 63 -1.11 -4.71 4.79
CA ALA A 63 -1.37 -3.59 3.89
C ALA A 63 -0.37 -2.45 4.12
N THR A 64 -0.02 -2.16 5.37
CA THR A 64 0.99 -1.15 5.73
C THR A 64 2.35 -1.47 5.10
N ARG A 65 2.85 -2.70 5.27
CA ARG A 65 4.14 -3.13 4.71
C ARG A 65 4.14 -3.05 3.18
N VAL A 66 3.07 -3.54 2.53
CA VAL A 66 2.93 -3.46 1.08
C VAL A 66 2.86 -2.02 0.60
N LYS A 67 2.07 -1.16 1.26
CA LYS A 67 1.90 0.24 0.85
C LYS A 67 3.18 1.05 1.00
N ILE A 68 3.96 0.81 2.06
CA ILE A 68 5.28 1.44 2.20
C ILE A 68 6.21 1.03 1.04
N CYS A 69 6.22 -0.24 0.66
CA CYS A 69 7.01 -0.73 -0.47
C CYS A 69 6.56 -0.10 -1.80
N ASP A 70 5.25 -0.08 -2.06
CA ASP A 70 4.63 0.59 -3.21
C ASP A 70 5.06 2.07 -3.30
N LEU A 71 4.85 2.84 -2.22
CA LEU A 71 5.20 4.26 -2.16
C LEU A 71 6.70 4.51 -2.38
N LYS A 72 7.57 3.73 -1.75
CA LYS A 72 9.03 3.84 -1.92
C LYS A 72 9.45 3.56 -3.35
N HIS A 73 8.88 2.54 -3.97
CA HIS A 73 9.20 2.23 -5.36
C HIS A 73 8.65 3.33 -6.29
N ASN A 74 7.45 3.83 -6.05
CA ASN A 74 6.87 4.91 -6.86
C ASN A 74 7.65 6.22 -6.78
N LEU A 75 8.32 6.50 -5.65
CA LEU A 75 9.18 7.68 -5.51
C LEU A 75 10.45 7.65 -6.38
N THR A 76 10.93 6.46 -6.76
CA THR A 76 12.17 6.30 -7.55
C THR A 76 11.89 5.84 -8.98
N ARG A 77 10.74 5.23 -9.23
CA ARG A 77 10.33 4.70 -10.54
C ARG A 77 10.22 5.83 -11.57
N GLY A 78 10.89 5.66 -12.71
CA GLY A 78 10.73 6.56 -13.86
C GLY A 78 11.16 8.01 -13.62
N GLY A 79 12.09 8.25 -12.69
CA GLY A 79 12.50 9.61 -12.29
C GLY A 79 11.66 10.21 -11.15
N GLY A 80 10.70 9.44 -10.63
CA GLY A 80 9.84 9.84 -9.53
C GLY A 80 8.58 10.61 -9.98
N PRO A 81 7.64 10.83 -9.06
CA PRO A 81 6.40 11.53 -9.35
C PRO A 81 6.60 13.05 -9.36
N GLY A 82 5.65 13.78 -9.96
CA GLY A 82 5.66 15.25 -9.86
C GLY A 82 5.49 15.76 -8.41
N PRO A 83 5.83 17.03 -8.12
CA PRO A 83 6.02 17.54 -6.75
C PRO A 83 4.81 17.36 -5.81
N SER A 84 3.59 17.55 -6.31
CA SER A 84 2.37 17.38 -5.51
C SER A 84 2.17 15.92 -5.07
N LEU A 85 2.40 14.98 -6.00
CA LEU A 85 2.26 13.56 -5.74
C LEU A 85 3.40 13.05 -4.85
N GLU A 86 4.62 13.54 -5.05
CA GLU A 86 5.76 13.28 -4.19
C GLU A 86 5.47 13.68 -2.73
N LYS A 87 4.98 14.92 -2.52
CA LYS A 87 4.60 15.41 -1.19
C LYS A 87 3.58 14.48 -0.54
N ARG A 88 2.55 14.07 -1.28
CA ARG A 88 1.52 13.15 -0.80
C ARG A 88 2.11 11.80 -0.37
N TYR A 89 3.00 11.21 -1.17
CA TYR A 89 3.65 9.94 -0.84
C TYR A 89 4.55 10.05 0.38
N ARG A 90 5.32 11.15 0.52
CA ARG A 90 6.15 11.39 1.70
C ARG A 90 5.32 11.58 2.96
N THR A 91 4.18 12.28 2.89
CA THR A 91 3.25 12.38 4.02
C THR A 91 2.68 11.02 4.42
N ALA A 92 2.30 10.18 3.46
CA ALA A 92 1.84 8.83 3.75
C ALA A 92 2.94 7.97 4.38
N LEU A 93 4.18 8.04 3.89
CA LEU A 93 5.31 7.32 4.49
C LEU A 93 5.58 7.78 5.93
N ALA A 94 5.60 9.08 6.19
CA ALA A 94 5.77 9.62 7.54
C ALA A 94 4.70 9.11 8.53
N ARG A 95 3.49 8.80 8.03
CA ARG A 95 2.41 8.22 8.83
C ARG A 95 2.56 6.71 9.03
N LEU A 96 3.04 5.97 8.04
CA LEU A 96 3.04 4.50 8.02
C LEU A 96 4.33 3.88 8.57
N GLU A 97 5.50 4.47 8.29
CA GLU A 97 6.80 3.90 8.69
C GLU A 97 6.99 3.69 10.20
N PRO A 98 6.51 4.59 11.09
CA PRO A 98 6.61 4.36 12.54
C PRO A 98 5.89 3.09 13.01
N LEU A 99 4.86 2.66 12.28
CA LEU A 99 4.06 1.48 12.64
C LEU A 99 4.82 0.17 12.45
N LEU A 100 5.88 0.15 11.63
CA LEU A 100 6.72 -1.03 11.45
C LEU A 100 7.46 -1.40 12.74
N HIS A 101 7.93 -0.41 13.50
CA HIS A 101 8.74 -0.62 14.71
C HIS A 101 7.88 -0.86 15.96
N SER A 102 6.66 -0.35 15.98
CA SER A 102 5.76 -0.42 17.15
C SER A 102 5.28 -1.83 17.53
N LYS A 103 5.50 -2.84 16.67
CA LYS A 103 4.99 -4.21 16.88
C LYS A 103 6.08 -5.27 17.07
N ASP A 104 7.36 -4.91 16.93
CA ASP A 104 8.48 -5.82 17.23
C ASP A 104 8.85 -5.81 18.73
N THR A 105 8.29 -4.90 19.53
CA THR A 105 8.52 -4.80 20.99
C THR A 105 7.50 -5.61 21.82
N SER A 106 6.79 -6.55 21.21
CA SER A 106 5.86 -7.46 21.89
C SER A 106 6.34 -8.90 21.75
N LEU A 107 7.52 -9.19 22.31
CA LEU A 107 8.05 -10.53 22.60
C LEU A 107 8.64 -10.54 24.00
#